data_AF-A0A7I8I9U0-F1
#
_entry.id   AF-A0A7I8I9U0-F1
#
_cell.length_a   1.000
_cell.length_b   1.000
_cell.length_c   1.000
_cell.angle_alpha   90.00
_cell.angle_beta   90.00
_cell.angle_gamma   90.00
#
_symmetry.space_group_name_H-M   'P 1'
#
loop_
_entity.id
_entity.type
_entity.pdbx_description
1 polymer ?
#
loop_
_entity_poly.entity_id
_entity_poly.type
_entity_poly.pdbx_seq_one_letter_code
_entity_poly.pdbx_strand_id
1 'polypeptide(L)'
;MGRSRRKYKQSRAKVRCALPKKKPGVFKPAFAIPRELLAGAGNGDEEAGKRKWDEKASVVLCPSLQVPSSGAGDGRGPISEFDPIDSGSDLEADDLKSALGKKRRDGKSAPVQPLTTIQRVHIARLIAKHGDDYQAMSLDIELNAMQHTVAELKKLCRRFNVRSGRLARAIEERNPSAALLERE
;
A
#
# COMPACT_ATOMS: atom_id res chain seq x y z
N MET A 1 -21.17 33.30 -2.27
CA MET A 1 -20.84 32.05 -2.99
C MET A 1 -19.38 31.92 -3.49
N GLY A 2 -18.45 32.85 -3.22
CA GLY A 2 -17.06 32.77 -3.74
C GLY A 2 -15.99 32.08 -2.86
N ARG A 3 -16.31 31.74 -1.61
CA ARG A 3 -15.32 31.26 -0.62
C ARG A 3 -14.76 29.86 -0.92
N SER A 4 -15.60 28.94 -1.45
CA SER A 4 -15.18 27.57 -1.78
C SER A 4 -14.11 27.53 -2.88
N ARG A 5 -14.30 28.30 -3.96
CA ARG A 5 -13.33 28.39 -5.07
C ARG A 5 -12.00 28.98 -4.61
N ARG A 6 -12.02 29.96 -3.69
CA ARG A 6 -10.80 30.56 -3.12
C ARG A 6 -10.04 29.54 -2.27
N LYS A 7 -10.73 28.77 -1.43
CA LYS A 7 -10.15 27.71 -0.61
C LYS A 7 -9.53 26.60 -1.47
N TYR A 8 -10.23 26.13 -2.49
CA TYR A 8 -9.72 25.10 -3.41
C TYR A 8 -8.46 25.55 -4.17
N LYS A 9 -8.43 26.81 -4.64
CA LYS A 9 -7.24 27.37 -5.31
C LYS A 9 -6.02 27.47 -4.38
N GLN A 10 -6.24 27.61 -3.08
CA GLN A 10 -5.19 27.67 -2.05
C GLN A 10 -4.72 26.28 -1.62
N SER A 11 -5.65 25.31 -1.49
CA SER A 11 -5.35 23.98 -0.95
C SER A 11 -4.94 22.95 -2.00
N ARG A 12 -5.20 23.19 -3.29
CA ARG A 12 -4.81 22.23 -4.34
C ARG A 12 -3.29 22.14 -4.45
N ALA A 13 -2.78 20.91 -4.56
CA ALA A 13 -1.38 20.67 -4.85
C ALA A 13 -1.00 21.33 -6.19
N LYS A 14 0.03 22.19 -6.17
CA LYS A 14 0.53 22.85 -7.38
C LYS A 14 1.54 21.92 -8.05
N VAL A 15 1.12 21.24 -9.10
CA VAL A 15 2.02 20.47 -9.97
C VAL A 15 3.00 21.46 -10.61
N ARG A 16 4.28 21.36 -10.23
CA ARG A 16 5.34 22.15 -10.85
C ARG A 16 5.88 21.38 -12.04
N CYS A 17 5.42 21.71 -13.24
CA CYS A 17 5.97 21.18 -14.50
C CYS A 17 7.33 21.84 -14.82
N ALA A 18 8.25 21.89 -13.86
CA ALA A 18 9.58 22.46 -14.06
C ALA A 18 10.60 21.33 -14.25
N LEU A 19 11.57 21.55 -15.12
CA LEU A 19 12.76 20.72 -15.22
C LEU A 19 13.48 20.62 -13.86
N PRO A 20 14.20 19.52 -13.57
CA PRO A 20 14.95 19.35 -12.33
C PRO A 20 15.85 20.57 -12.07
N LYS A 21 15.64 21.24 -10.93
CA LYS A 21 16.39 22.46 -10.57
C LYS A 21 17.89 22.21 -10.41
N LYS A 22 18.30 20.97 -10.16
CA LYS A 22 19.70 20.57 -10.02
C LYS A 22 20.18 19.98 -11.34
N LYS A 23 21.20 20.63 -11.93
CA LYS A 23 21.85 20.27 -13.21
C LYS A 23 20.89 20.30 -14.42
N PRO A 24 20.37 21.47 -14.81
CA PRO A 24 19.41 21.60 -15.91
C PRO A 24 19.97 21.18 -17.29
N GLY A 25 21.29 21.04 -17.44
CA GLY A 25 21.94 20.53 -18.66
C GLY A 25 22.29 19.04 -18.63
N VAL A 26 21.96 18.31 -17.55
CA VAL A 26 22.26 16.87 -17.45
C VAL A 26 20.96 16.09 -17.62
N PHE A 27 20.66 15.75 -18.87
CA PHE A 27 19.62 14.78 -19.19
C PHE A 27 20.07 13.41 -18.67
N LYS A 28 19.47 12.97 -17.55
CA LYS A 28 19.60 11.58 -17.11
C LYS A 28 18.56 10.77 -17.89
N PRO A 29 18.95 9.95 -18.87
CA PRO A 29 17.98 9.07 -19.52
C PRO A 29 17.33 8.16 -18.48
N ALA A 30 16.05 7.83 -18.67
CA ALA A 30 15.30 6.98 -17.76
C ALA A 30 15.89 5.55 -17.64
N PHE A 31 16.74 5.17 -18.59
CA PHE A 31 17.48 3.91 -18.64
C PHE A 31 18.97 4.19 -18.84
N ALA A 32 19.82 3.53 -18.06
CA ALA A 32 21.25 3.52 -18.32
C ALA A 32 21.51 2.52 -19.45
N ILE A 33 21.93 3.00 -20.62
CA ILE A 33 22.38 2.12 -21.70
C ILE A 33 23.65 1.41 -21.20
N PRO A 34 23.69 0.07 -21.21
CA PRO A 34 24.90 -0.68 -20.85
C PRO A 34 26.11 -0.15 -21.61
N ARG A 35 27.24 0.01 -20.91
CA ARG A 35 28.49 0.56 -21.48
C ARG A 35 28.95 -0.20 -22.73
N GLU A 36 28.64 -1.49 -22.78
CA GLU A 36 28.90 -2.38 -23.92
C GLU A 36 28.16 -1.97 -25.20
N LEU A 37 26.90 -1.56 -25.08
CA LEU A 37 26.12 -1.06 -26.21
C LEU A 37 26.59 0.34 -26.65
N LEU A 38 27.06 1.15 -25.70
CA LEU A 38 27.63 2.46 -26.00
C LEU A 38 28.96 2.34 -26.78
N ALA A 39 29.82 1.40 -26.40
CA ALA A 39 31.09 1.12 -27.08
C ALA A 39 30.89 0.57 -28.50
N GLY A 40 29.78 -0.11 -28.77
CA GLY A 40 29.43 -0.57 -30.11
C GLY A 40 28.86 0.52 -31.04
N ALA A 41 28.51 1.69 -30.50
CA ALA A 41 27.88 2.79 -31.23
C ALA A 41 28.76 4.04 -31.34
N GLY A 42 29.73 4.21 -30.44
CA GLY A 42 30.70 5.30 -30.46
C GLY A 42 32.03 4.86 -31.07
N ASN A 43 32.20 5.14 -32.36
CA ASN A 43 33.42 5.64 -33.01
C ASN A 43 33.36 5.31 -34.51
N GLY A 44 33.10 6.34 -35.31
CA GLY A 44 33.42 6.33 -36.73
C GLY A 44 34.92 6.53 -36.91
N ASP A 45 35.70 5.56 -36.46
CA ASP A 45 37.11 5.44 -36.83
C ASP A 45 37.14 4.60 -38.12
N GLU A 46 37.37 5.29 -39.23
CA GLU A 46 37.76 4.64 -40.47
C GLU A 46 38.99 3.76 -40.17
N GLU A 47 38.94 2.49 -40.58
CA GLU A 47 40.06 1.53 -40.50
C GLU A 47 40.11 0.55 -39.31
N ALA A 48 38.97 0.04 -38.83
CA ALA A 48 38.92 -1.31 -38.25
C ALA A 48 37.51 -1.94 -38.33
N GLY A 49 37.30 -2.83 -39.30
CA GLY A 49 36.17 -3.76 -39.32
C GLY A 49 34.81 -3.14 -39.68
N LYS A 50 34.59 -2.83 -40.96
CA LYS A 50 33.25 -2.63 -41.52
C LYS A 50 32.38 -3.83 -41.11
N ARG A 51 31.35 -3.60 -40.29
CA ARG A 51 30.29 -4.58 -40.00
C ARG A 51 29.59 -4.88 -41.33
N LYS A 52 30.03 -5.95 -41.99
CA LYS A 52 29.42 -6.41 -43.24
C LYS A 52 28.20 -7.24 -42.85
N TRP A 53 27.04 -6.79 -43.30
CA TRP A 53 25.80 -7.56 -43.23
C TRP A 53 25.85 -8.65 -44.29
N ASP A 54 25.47 -9.87 -43.93
CA ASP A 54 25.29 -10.94 -44.92
C ASP A 54 24.01 -10.70 -45.72
N GLU A 55 23.89 -11.28 -46.92
CA GLU A 55 22.68 -11.22 -47.77
C GLU A 55 21.43 -11.83 -47.09
N LYS A 56 21.61 -12.51 -45.94
CA LYS A 56 20.54 -13.04 -45.08
C LYS A 56 20.20 -12.14 -43.87
N ALA A 57 20.74 -10.91 -43.82
CA ALA A 57 20.55 -9.95 -42.73
C ALA A 57 21.05 -10.40 -41.35
N SER A 58 22.05 -11.28 -41.29
CA SER A 58 22.80 -11.60 -40.05
C SER A 58 24.04 -10.71 -39.91
N VAL A 59 24.34 -10.28 -38.68
CA VAL A 59 25.60 -9.59 -38.34
C VAL A 59 26.65 -10.63 -38.00
N VAL A 60 27.77 -10.64 -38.73
CA VAL A 60 28.94 -11.44 -38.35
C VAL A 60 29.53 -10.87 -37.07
N LEU A 61 29.34 -11.58 -35.96
CA LEU A 61 29.90 -11.21 -34.66
C LEU A 61 31.40 -11.56 -34.62
N CYS A 62 32.22 -10.61 -34.16
CA CYS A 62 33.64 -10.82 -33.87
C CYS A 62 33.84 -11.97 -32.86
N PRO A 63 34.93 -12.75 -32.96
CA PRO A 63 35.19 -13.93 -32.11
C PRO A 63 35.51 -13.63 -30.64
N SER A 64 35.45 -12.37 -30.19
CA SER A 64 35.82 -11.95 -28.83
C SER A 64 34.69 -12.03 -27.78
N LEU A 65 33.53 -12.59 -28.12
CA LEU A 65 32.40 -12.84 -27.20
C LEU A 65 32.23 -14.33 -26.89
N GLN A 66 33.34 -15.02 -26.58
CA GLN A 66 33.29 -16.36 -26.00
C GLN A 66 33.20 -16.26 -24.47
N VAL A 67 32.06 -16.68 -23.94
CA VAL A 67 31.84 -16.91 -22.51
C VAL A 67 32.79 -18.03 -22.05
N PRO A 68 33.61 -17.86 -20.99
CA PRO A 68 34.36 -18.97 -20.45
C PRO A 68 33.41 -19.98 -19.82
N SER A 69 33.49 -21.21 -20.34
CA SER A 69 32.90 -22.43 -19.80
C SER A 69 33.15 -22.53 -18.29
N SER A 70 32.10 -22.92 -17.58
CA SER A 70 32.12 -23.37 -16.20
C SER A 70 33.29 -24.33 -15.94
N GLY A 71 34.09 -24.02 -14.93
CA GLY A 71 35.15 -24.93 -14.48
C GLY A 71 36.13 -24.26 -13.53
N ALA A 72 36.05 -24.68 -12.27
CA ALA A 72 37.05 -24.54 -11.21
C ALA A 72 37.06 -23.25 -10.36
N GLY A 73 36.58 -23.42 -9.12
CA GLY A 73 37.36 -22.99 -7.95
C GLY A 73 36.66 -22.03 -7.00
N ASP A 74 35.82 -22.54 -6.09
CA ASP A 74 35.52 -21.82 -4.85
C ASP A 74 35.58 -22.78 -3.66
N GLY A 75 36.57 -22.56 -2.80
CA GLY A 75 36.68 -23.22 -1.51
C GLY A 75 35.61 -22.69 -0.55
N ARG A 76 34.74 -23.58 -0.07
CA ARG A 76 33.82 -23.30 1.03
C ARG A 76 33.65 -24.57 1.85
N GLY A 77 34.15 -24.54 3.10
CA GLY A 77 33.83 -25.55 4.11
C GLY A 77 32.32 -25.63 4.36
N PRO A 78 31.82 -26.72 4.96
CA PRO A 78 30.39 -27.00 5.06
C PRO A 78 29.73 -25.95 5.96
N ILE A 79 28.94 -25.06 5.36
CA ILE A 79 28.07 -24.14 6.08
C ILE A 79 26.72 -24.84 6.19
N SER A 80 26.38 -25.16 7.44
CA SER A 80 25.13 -25.74 7.91
C SER A 80 23.91 -25.30 7.08
N GLU A 81 23.26 -26.27 6.45
CA GLU A 81 22.12 -26.12 5.54
C GLU A 81 20.76 -26.02 6.26
N PHE A 82 20.70 -25.59 7.54
CA PHE A 82 19.45 -25.70 8.30
C PHE A 82 19.09 -24.55 9.24
N ASP A 83 19.60 -23.34 8.99
CA ASP A 83 19.00 -22.15 9.59
C ASP A 83 18.11 -21.44 8.56
N PRO A 84 16.79 -21.31 8.79
CA PRO A 84 15.93 -20.52 7.92
C PRO A 84 16.31 -19.05 8.07
N ILE A 85 17.16 -18.60 7.15
CA ILE A 85 17.42 -17.19 6.90
C ILE A 85 16.12 -16.62 6.33
N ASP A 86 15.25 -16.10 7.20
CA ASP A 86 14.16 -15.17 6.82
C ASP A 86 14.78 -13.81 6.45
N SER A 87 15.70 -13.84 5.48
CA SER A 87 16.18 -12.64 4.80
C SER A 87 15.08 -12.27 3.82
N GLY A 88 14.10 -11.51 4.33
CA GLY A 88 12.95 -10.96 3.64
C GLY A 88 13.32 -10.20 2.36
N SER A 89 13.58 -10.97 1.30
CA SER A 89 13.78 -10.50 -0.06
C SER A 89 12.41 -10.43 -0.74
N ASP A 90 11.82 -9.25 -0.65
CA ASP A 90 10.65 -8.83 -1.42
C ASP A 90 11.05 -8.58 -2.88
N LEU A 91 11.38 -9.66 -3.61
CA LEU A 91 11.73 -9.62 -5.03
C LEU A 91 10.99 -10.67 -5.88
N GLU A 92 10.04 -11.41 -5.30
CA GLU A 92 9.10 -12.13 -6.16
C GLU A 92 8.19 -11.10 -6.83
N ALA A 93 8.37 -10.97 -8.16
CA ALA A 93 7.53 -10.15 -9.01
C ALA A 93 6.05 -10.45 -8.73
N ASP A 94 5.26 -9.39 -8.64
CA ASP A 94 3.80 -9.43 -8.40
C ASP A 94 3.07 -10.43 -9.31
N ASP A 95 3.65 -10.73 -10.48
CA ASP A 95 3.16 -11.69 -11.47
C ASP A 95 3.14 -13.13 -10.93
N LEU A 96 4.15 -13.56 -10.16
CA LEU A 96 4.19 -14.91 -9.59
C LEU A 96 3.16 -15.10 -8.46
N LYS A 97 2.95 -14.09 -7.62
CA LYS A 97 1.89 -14.10 -6.59
C LYS A 97 0.51 -14.19 -7.22
N SER A 98 0.30 -13.49 -8.33
CA SER A 98 -0.97 -13.48 -9.08
C SER A 98 -1.21 -14.83 -9.78
N ALA A 99 -0.18 -15.41 -10.41
CA ALA A 99 -0.28 -16.70 -11.10
C ALA A 99 -0.59 -17.87 -10.14
N LEU A 100 -0.06 -17.82 -8.91
CA LEU A 100 -0.34 -18.84 -7.87
C LEU A 100 -1.64 -18.58 -7.10
N GLY A 101 -2.40 -17.52 -7.45
CA GLY A 101 -3.66 -17.18 -6.80
C GLY A 101 -3.52 -16.76 -5.33
N LYS A 102 -2.31 -16.43 -4.87
CA LYS A 102 -2.07 -16.03 -3.48
C LYS A 102 -2.64 -14.63 -3.27
N LYS A 103 -3.50 -14.46 -2.27
CA LYS A 103 -3.95 -13.11 -1.87
C LYS A 103 -2.74 -12.29 -1.47
N ARG A 104 -2.64 -11.07 -2.02
CA ARG A 104 -1.67 -10.09 -1.56
C ARG A 104 -1.80 -9.96 -0.05
N ARG A 105 -0.66 -9.91 0.65
CA ARG A 105 -0.63 -9.49 2.06
C ARG A 105 -0.92 -8.00 2.09
N ASP A 106 -2.19 -7.63 1.94
CA ASP A 106 -2.61 -6.28 2.30
C ASP A 106 -2.20 -6.07 3.76
N GLY A 107 -1.65 -4.89 4.07
CA GLY A 107 -1.27 -4.54 5.43
C GLY A 107 -2.44 -4.79 6.39
N LYS A 108 -2.14 -5.05 7.68
CA LYS A 108 -3.16 -5.26 8.71
C LYS A 108 -4.26 -4.21 8.54
N SER A 109 -5.50 -4.66 8.26
CA SER A 109 -6.62 -3.77 7.99
C SER A 109 -6.69 -2.69 9.06
N ALA A 110 -6.83 -1.43 8.63
CA ALA A 110 -6.93 -0.32 9.56
C ALA A 110 -8.02 -0.62 10.61
N PRO A 111 -7.74 -0.35 11.90
CA PRO A 111 -8.74 -0.58 12.94
C PRO A 111 -9.98 0.26 12.63
N VAL A 112 -11.17 -0.31 12.93
CA VAL A 112 -12.44 0.36 12.66
C VAL A 112 -12.44 1.73 13.34
N GLN A 113 -12.61 2.78 12.53
CA GLN A 113 -12.64 4.16 13.00
C GLN A 113 -13.74 4.32 14.07
N PRO A 114 -13.41 4.92 15.24
CA PRO A 114 -14.39 5.14 16.29
C PRO A 114 -15.45 6.15 15.84
N LEU A 115 -16.66 6.03 16.38
CA LEU A 115 -17.74 7.00 16.14
C LEU A 115 -17.37 8.40 16.62
N THR A 116 -17.82 9.42 15.88
CA THR A 116 -17.67 10.83 16.28
C THR A 116 -18.48 11.11 17.56
N THR A 117 -18.12 12.17 18.29
CA THR A 117 -18.80 12.57 19.53
C THR A 117 -20.31 12.80 19.32
N ILE A 118 -20.66 13.52 18.25
CA ILE A 118 -22.06 13.81 17.89
C ILE A 118 -22.83 12.53 17.55
N GLN A 119 -22.23 11.64 16.75
CA GLN A 119 -22.86 10.36 16.37
C GLN A 119 -23.15 9.50 17.60
N ARG A 120 -22.27 9.50 18.61
CA ARG A 120 -22.49 8.73 19.84
C ARG A 120 -23.73 9.22 20.59
N VAL A 121 -23.87 10.53 20.77
CA VAL A 121 -25.03 11.10 21.49
C VAL A 121 -26.32 10.81 20.74
N HIS A 122 -26.30 10.99 19.42
CA HIS A 122 -27.47 10.74 18.57
C HIS A 122 -27.93 9.26 18.64
N ILE A 123 -27.00 8.32 18.49
CA ILE A 123 -27.32 6.89 18.54
C ILE A 123 -27.70 6.43 19.94
N ALA A 124 -27.07 6.97 20.98
CA ALA A 124 -27.48 6.68 22.36
C ALA A 124 -28.95 7.04 22.59
N ARG A 125 -29.42 8.16 22.04
CA ARG A 125 -30.83 8.57 22.12
C ARG A 125 -31.75 7.63 21.34
N LEU A 126 -31.33 7.21 20.14
CA LEU A 126 -32.11 6.27 19.32
C LEU A 126 -32.24 4.90 20.00
N ILE A 127 -31.15 4.36 20.53
CA ILE A 127 -31.15 3.09 21.26
C ILE A 127 -31.96 3.20 22.55
N ALA A 128 -31.88 4.33 23.27
CA ALA A 128 -32.67 4.53 24.48
C ALA A 128 -34.19 4.56 24.22
N LYS A 129 -34.64 5.06 23.05
CA LYS A 129 -36.07 5.09 22.68
C LYS A 129 -36.55 3.77 22.06
N HIS A 130 -35.81 3.22 21.10
CA HIS A 130 -36.28 2.13 20.23
C HIS A 130 -35.55 0.80 20.43
N GLY A 131 -34.55 0.73 21.32
CA GLY A 131 -33.81 -0.50 21.61
C GLY A 131 -33.00 -0.98 20.40
N ASP A 132 -33.39 -2.14 19.83
CA ASP A 132 -32.73 -2.78 18.68
C ASP A 132 -33.57 -2.74 17.39
N ASP A 133 -34.75 -2.10 17.41
CA ASP A 133 -35.65 -2.04 16.27
C ASP A 133 -35.23 -0.98 15.24
N TYR A 134 -34.36 -1.38 14.32
CA TYR A 134 -33.81 -0.47 13.30
C TYR A 134 -34.87 0.12 12.34
N GLN A 135 -35.98 -0.59 12.13
CA GLN A 135 -37.08 -0.07 11.31
C GLN A 135 -37.76 1.11 12.02
N ALA A 136 -38.11 0.95 13.29
CA ALA A 136 -38.69 2.02 14.10
C ALA A 136 -37.75 3.23 14.22
N MET A 137 -36.45 3.00 14.43
CA MET A 137 -35.44 4.08 14.43
C MET A 137 -35.37 4.84 13.11
N SER A 138 -35.53 4.16 11.98
CA SER A 138 -35.48 4.81 10.66
C SER A 138 -36.71 5.68 10.39
N LEU A 139 -37.85 5.33 10.99
CA LEU A 139 -39.12 6.06 10.89
C LEU A 139 -39.22 7.21 11.90
N ASP A 140 -38.33 7.29 12.90
CA ASP A 140 -38.32 8.37 13.90
C ASP A 140 -37.81 9.68 13.28
N ILE A 141 -38.74 10.50 12.79
CA ILE A 141 -38.45 11.77 12.13
C ILE A 141 -37.79 12.78 13.09
N GLU A 142 -38.07 12.70 14.39
CA GLU A 142 -37.55 13.64 15.39
C GLU A 142 -36.09 13.33 15.73
N LEU A 143 -35.81 12.07 16.06
CA LEU A 143 -34.46 11.68 16.44
C LEU A 143 -33.58 11.47 15.22
N ASN A 144 -34.08 10.83 14.15
CA ASN A 144 -33.35 10.58 12.92
C ASN A 144 -33.56 11.72 11.90
N ALA A 145 -33.35 12.96 12.33
CA ALA A 145 -33.50 14.14 11.46
C ALA A 145 -32.59 14.11 10.22
N MET A 146 -31.48 13.37 10.29
CA MET A 146 -30.57 13.14 9.16
C MET A 146 -31.01 12.01 8.22
N GLN A 147 -32.16 11.38 8.48
CA GLN A 147 -32.79 10.34 7.66
C GLN A 147 -31.85 9.19 7.30
N HIS A 148 -31.09 8.70 8.29
CA HIS A 148 -30.25 7.53 8.12
C HIS A 148 -31.07 6.31 7.69
N THR A 149 -30.56 5.62 6.69
CA THR A 149 -31.18 4.37 6.22
C THR A 149 -30.98 3.25 7.25
N VAL A 150 -31.84 2.23 7.22
CA VAL A 150 -31.75 1.06 8.12
C VAL A 150 -30.36 0.40 8.10
N ALA A 151 -29.72 0.33 6.93
CA ALA A 151 -28.39 -0.25 6.78
C ALA A 151 -27.29 0.59 7.46
N GLU A 152 -27.41 1.91 7.43
CA GLU A 152 -26.49 2.83 8.11
C GLU A 152 -26.66 2.74 9.62
N LEU A 153 -27.90 2.75 10.11
CA LEU A 153 -28.22 2.59 11.52
C LEU A 153 -27.65 1.27 12.06
N LYS A 154 -27.79 0.16 11.33
CA LYS A 154 -27.16 -1.13 11.68
C LYS A 154 -25.64 -1.02 11.79
N LYS A 155 -24.97 -0.36 10.84
CA LYS A 155 -23.50 -0.17 10.87
C LYS A 155 -23.08 0.68 12.08
N LEU A 156 -23.82 1.75 12.35
CA LEU A 156 -23.49 2.68 13.42
C LEU A 156 -23.76 2.09 14.81
N CYS A 157 -24.89 1.41 15.01
CA CYS A 157 -25.22 0.71 16.26
C CYS A 157 -24.21 -0.40 16.57
N ARG A 158 -23.82 -1.20 15.56
CA ARG A 158 -22.74 -2.20 15.73
C ARG A 158 -21.45 -1.57 16.23
N ARG A 159 -21.05 -0.43 15.66
CA ARG A 159 -19.84 0.30 16.10
C ARG A 159 -20.00 0.91 17.50
N PHE A 160 -21.20 1.39 17.83
CA PHE A 160 -21.52 1.92 19.15
C PHE A 160 -21.39 0.84 20.23
N ASN A 161 -22.00 -0.33 20.04
CA ASN A 161 -21.96 -1.43 21.00
C ASN A 161 -20.54 -1.98 21.22
N VAL A 162 -19.74 -2.11 20.15
CA VAL A 162 -18.34 -2.53 20.26
C VAL A 162 -17.49 -1.54 21.07
N ARG A 163 -17.79 -0.24 20.97
CA ARG A 163 -17.11 0.80 21.75
C ARG A 163 -17.62 0.85 23.18
N SER A 164 -18.93 0.81 23.39
CA SER A 164 -19.57 0.84 24.72
C SER A 164 -19.18 -0.39 25.54
N GLY A 165 -19.17 -1.58 24.94
CA GLY A 165 -18.67 -2.80 25.60
C GLY A 165 -17.18 -2.75 25.91
N ARG A 166 -16.36 -2.16 25.02
CA ARG A 166 -14.93 -1.90 25.31
C ARG A 166 -14.73 -0.89 26.44
N LEU A 167 -15.56 0.15 26.51
CA LEU A 167 -15.51 1.13 27.60
C LEU A 167 -15.98 0.53 28.92
N ALA A 168 -17.04 -0.29 28.91
CA ALA A 168 -17.52 -1.00 30.09
C ALA A 168 -16.43 -1.91 30.68
N ARG A 169 -15.79 -2.74 29.84
CA ARG A 169 -14.65 -3.58 30.25
C ARG A 169 -13.47 -2.76 30.77
N ALA A 170 -13.12 -1.67 30.08
CA ALA A 170 -12.01 -0.81 30.52
C ALA A 170 -12.31 -0.06 31.84
N ILE A 171 -13.56 0.19 32.17
CA ILE A 171 -13.97 0.78 33.46
C ILE A 171 -13.90 -0.28 34.57
N GLU A 172 -14.36 -1.50 34.28
CA GLU A 172 -14.30 -2.65 35.20
C GLU A 172 -12.85 -3.04 35.53
N GLU A 173 -11.96 -3.10 34.53
CA GLU A 173 -10.52 -3.32 34.70
C GLU A 173 -9.83 -2.22 35.52
N ARG A 174 -10.40 -1.01 35.54
CA ARG A 174 -9.85 0.14 36.28
C ARG A 174 -10.38 0.26 37.71
N ASN A 175 -11.49 -0.40 38.05
CA ASN A 175 -12.10 -0.45 39.38
C ASN A 175 -12.32 -1.90 39.85
N PRO A 176 -11.26 -2.68 40.11
CA PRO A 176 -11.39 -4.06 40.55
C PRO A 176 -12.00 -4.21 41.96
N SER A 177 -12.07 -3.14 42.76
CA SER A 177 -12.58 -3.19 44.14
C SER A 177 -14.12 -3.26 44.25
N ALA A 178 -14.86 -2.88 43.21
CA ALA A 178 -16.34 -2.96 43.22
C ALA A 178 -16.86 -4.39 42.96
N ALA A 179 -16.06 -5.25 42.32
CA ALA A 179 -16.46 -6.61 41.96
C ALA A 179 -16.33 -7.62 43.13
N LEU A 180 -15.67 -7.25 44.23
CA LEU A 180 -15.50 -8.10 45.41
C LEU A 180 -16.59 -7.92 46.48
N LEU A 181 -17.53 -6.99 46.29
CA LEU A 181 -18.57 -6.66 47.28
C LEU A 181 -19.96 -7.27 47.00
N GLU A 182 -20.11 -8.06 45.92
CA GLU A 182 -21.34 -8.82 45.63
C GLU A 182 -21.17 -10.35 45.80
N ARG A 183 -20.19 -10.79 46.59
CA ARG A 183 -19.93 -12.21 46.87
C ARG A 183 -19.87 -12.59 48.36
N GLU A 184 -20.35 -11.73 49.25
CA GLU A 184 -20.54 -12.04 50.67
C GLU A 184 -22.03 -11.97 51.05
#